data_AF-A0A935ETJ7-F1
#
_entry.id   AF-A0A935ETJ7-F1
#
_cell.length_a   1.000
_cell.length_b   1.000
_cell.length_c   1.000
_cell.angle_alpha   90.00
_cell.angle_beta   90.00
_cell.angle_gamma   90.00
#
_symmetry.space_group_name_H-M   'P 1'
#
loop_
_entity.id
_entity.type
_entity.pdbx_description
1 polymer ?
#
loop_
_entity_poly.entity_id
_entity_poly.type
_entity_poly.pdbx_seq_one_letter_code
_entity_poly.pdbx_strand_id
1 'polypeptide(L)'
;MPKTHMGPARMMYGWGYNGSVPGPMIEVVEGDRVRIIFENKLPEPTTVHWHGLEIPIEMDGTPNISQPMVEPGGVFIYEFTVNQNGTFFYHSHGAMQEMLGMLGLFVIHPKTPHTPRVDKDFGLILQEWALLPNNDVPNTLSMEYNWLTLNGKSAPATTPLIVKKGERVRIRMVNIGMDHHPIHLHGVQFNVTGTEGGRIPESAWFPGNTVIVGVAQARDVEFVAKYEGDWMLHCHLPHHMMNQMVSMVGPMMMSHGSGSQTGLGMQEGMGMLRQGNALSEDFGPGMGRGMGITTAEKQVSNIVAQQEPAQTGFYVCPMHPEVISNKPGSCPKCNMKLVRKQQTAITLTEEEKKKVPGYPQDMMMVVDDDVVKPETWGLVPGWSASLMGMMTLVRVLPDDKYNKIMAMIKEGRTEKPKSSPDQHKHGE
;
A
#
# COMPACT_ATOMS: atom_id res chain seq x y z
N MET A 1 22.80 2.78 -12.12
CA MET A 1 21.47 2.93 -11.50
C MET A 1 21.45 2.13 -10.20
N PRO A 2 21.08 2.73 -9.06
CA PRO A 2 20.90 1.97 -7.82
C PRO A 2 19.88 0.84 -7.99
N LYS A 3 20.22 -0.32 -7.43
CA LYS A 3 19.32 -1.48 -7.35
C LYS A 3 18.52 -1.37 -6.07
N THR A 4 17.19 -1.36 -6.14
CA THR A 4 16.34 -1.45 -4.96
C THR A 4 15.49 -2.71 -5.02
N HIS A 5 15.47 -3.45 -3.92
CA HIS A 5 14.55 -4.58 -3.73
C HIS A 5 13.21 -4.01 -3.30
N MET A 6 12.14 -4.19 -4.06
CA MET A 6 10.79 -3.78 -3.61
C MET A 6 10.24 -4.76 -2.57
N GLY A 7 10.64 -6.04 -2.68
CA GLY A 7 10.36 -7.12 -1.74
C GLY A 7 11.14 -8.38 -2.13
N PRO A 8 10.90 -9.53 -1.47
CA PRO A 8 11.64 -10.78 -1.73
C PRO A 8 11.59 -11.21 -3.21
N ALA A 9 10.47 -10.99 -3.88
CA ALA A 9 10.20 -11.48 -5.23
C ALA A 9 10.38 -10.43 -6.36
N ARG A 10 10.71 -9.17 -6.04
CA ARG A 10 10.84 -8.13 -7.09
C ARG A 10 11.96 -7.14 -6.86
N MET A 11 12.72 -6.98 -7.94
CA MET A 11 13.76 -5.96 -8.09
C MET A 11 13.29 -4.82 -8.98
N MET A 12 13.86 -3.65 -8.70
CA MET A 12 13.72 -2.49 -9.54
C MET A 12 15.05 -1.73 -9.64
N TYR A 13 15.40 -1.31 -10.84
CA TYR A 13 16.43 -0.32 -11.10
C TYR A 13 15.76 1.04 -11.17
N GLY A 14 16.09 1.87 -10.19
CA GLY A 14 15.64 3.25 -10.15
C GLY A 14 16.82 4.20 -10.22
N TRP A 15 16.53 5.49 -10.27
CA TRP A 15 17.50 6.56 -10.09
C TRP A 15 17.26 7.18 -8.72
N GLY A 16 18.33 7.50 -8.02
CA GLY A 16 18.25 7.80 -6.61
C GLY A 16 19.39 8.65 -6.13
N TYR A 17 19.09 9.56 -5.22
CA TYR A 17 20.09 10.37 -4.55
C TYR A 17 20.92 9.49 -3.61
N ASN A 18 22.24 9.65 -3.62
CA ASN A 18 23.19 8.85 -2.83
C ASN A 18 23.02 7.33 -2.97
N GLY A 19 22.53 6.86 -4.13
CA GLY A 19 22.39 5.44 -4.43
C GLY A 19 21.19 4.77 -3.74
N SER A 20 20.23 5.53 -3.20
CA SER A 20 19.02 4.99 -2.59
C SER A 20 17.75 5.45 -3.30
N VAL A 21 16.74 4.58 -3.32
CA VAL A 21 15.38 4.89 -3.79
C VAL A 21 14.40 4.47 -2.68
N PRO A 22 13.77 5.43 -1.99
CA PRO A 22 13.95 6.89 -2.10
C PRO A 22 15.33 7.38 -1.64
N GLY A 23 15.67 8.61 -1.98
CA GLY A 23 16.84 9.34 -1.52
C GLY A 23 16.85 9.56 0.01
N PRO A 24 17.99 9.97 0.59
CA PRO A 24 18.12 10.19 2.02
C PRO A 24 17.16 11.28 2.52
N MET A 25 16.66 11.14 3.74
CA MET A 25 15.94 12.22 4.41
C MET A 25 16.92 13.35 4.77
N ILE A 26 16.55 14.58 4.45
CA ILE A 26 17.23 15.78 4.92
C ILE A 26 16.41 16.34 6.08
N GLU A 27 17.06 16.54 7.23
CA GLU A 27 16.45 17.13 8.42
C GLU A 27 17.22 18.37 8.83
N VAL A 28 16.51 19.48 9.02
CA VAL A 28 17.06 20.77 9.43
C VAL A 28 16.12 21.47 10.41
N VAL A 29 16.57 22.56 11.03
CA VAL A 29 15.75 23.39 11.92
C VAL A 29 15.43 24.72 11.22
N GLU A 30 14.23 25.23 11.45
CA GLU A 30 13.80 26.56 11.02
C GLU A 30 14.83 27.64 11.43
N GLY A 31 15.29 28.40 10.44
CA GLY A 31 16.34 29.41 10.54
C GLY A 31 17.74 28.93 10.13
N ASP A 32 17.93 27.63 9.87
CA ASP A 32 19.22 27.11 9.42
C ASP A 32 19.58 27.63 8.01
N ARG A 33 20.87 27.92 7.81
CA ARG A 33 21.45 28.16 6.49
C ARG A 33 22.00 26.83 5.96
N VAL A 34 21.34 26.30 4.95
CA VAL A 34 21.62 24.98 4.38
C VAL A 34 22.49 25.14 3.14
N ARG A 35 23.51 24.28 3.00
CA ARG A 35 24.34 24.18 1.79
C ARG A 35 24.40 22.73 1.34
N ILE A 36 23.97 22.46 0.12
CA ILE A 36 23.91 21.12 -0.48
C ILE A 36 24.75 21.11 -1.76
N ILE A 37 25.77 20.26 -1.77
CA ILE A 37 26.65 20.06 -2.93
C ILE A 37 26.05 18.91 -3.75
N PHE A 38 25.46 19.24 -4.88
CA PHE A 38 24.85 18.29 -5.79
C PHE A 38 25.82 17.93 -6.92
N GLU A 39 26.18 16.66 -7.03
CA GLU A 39 27.01 16.11 -8.09
C GLU A 39 26.16 15.18 -8.96
N ASN A 40 26.05 15.48 -10.26
CA ASN A 40 25.29 14.65 -11.18
C ASN A 40 26.13 13.46 -11.66
N LYS A 41 25.79 12.25 -11.22
CA LYS A 41 26.41 10.98 -11.67
C LYS A 41 25.54 10.18 -12.66
N LEU A 42 24.48 10.79 -13.17
CA LEU A 42 23.59 10.19 -14.14
C LEU A 42 24.13 10.37 -15.56
N PRO A 43 23.70 9.53 -16.52
CA PRO A 43 24.07 9.68 -17.92
C PRO A 43 23.32 10.82 -18.62
N GLU A 44 22.42 11.54 -17.93
CA GLU A 44 21.66 12.65 -18.49
C GLU A 44 21.64 13.88 -17.57
N PRO A 45 21.33 15.08 -18.12
CA PRO A 45 21.23 16.29 -17.33
C PRO A 45 20.09 16.23 -16.31
N THR A 46 20.27 16.87 -15.16
CA THR A 46 19.25 16.91 -14.11
C THR A 46 19.42 18.13 -13.20
N THR A 47 18.47 18.37 -12.32
CA THR A 47 18.48 19.39 -11.27
C THR A 47 17.69 18.87 -10.07
N VAL A 48 17.82 19.52 -8.91
CA VAL A 48 17.03 19.19 -7.72
C VAL A 48 16.09 20.34 -7.40
N HIS A 49 14.80 20.07 -7.38
CA HIS A 49 13.78 21.01 -6.89
C HIS A 49 13.40 20.72 -5.43
N TRP A 50 13.20 21.79 -4.67
CA TRP A 50 12.90 21.77 -3.24
C TRP A 50 11.42 22.05 -3.03
N HIS A 51 10.60 21.02 -3.14
CA HIS A 51 9.15 21.16 -3.25
C HIS A 51 8.53 21.78 -1.99
N GLY A 52 7.89 22.92 -2.18
CA GLY A 52 7.20 23.67 -1.13
C GLY A 52 8.10 24.63 -0.35
N LEU A 53 9.41 24.66 -0.58
CA LEU A 53 10.33 25.56 0.12
C LEU A 53 10.26 27.01 -0.40
N GLU A 54 10.16 27.98 0.50
CA GLU A 54 10.26 29.41 0.22
C GLU A 54 11.73 29.84 0.19
N ILE A 55 12.36 29.68 -0.97
CA ILE A 55 13.79 29.95 -1.19
C ILE A 55 14.01 30.93 -2.36
N PRO A 56 15.19 31.56 -2.45
CA PRO A 56 15.54 32.39 -3.61
C PRO A 56 15.41 31.60 -4.90
N ILE A 57 14.90 32.25 -5.96
CA ILE A 57 14.62 31.59 -7.23
C ILE A 57 15.87 30.91 -7.80
N GLU A 58 17.05 31.47 -7.62
CA GLU A 58 18.32 30.92 -8.12
C GLU A 58 18.68 29.54 -7.51
N MET A 59 18.02 29.16 -6.42
CA MET A 59 18.20 27.89 -5.72
C MET A 59 17.03 26.92 -5.91
N ASP A 60 16.01 27.30 -6.68
CA ASP A 60 14.76 26.56 -6.82
C ASP A 60 14.88 25.25 -7.59
N GLY A 61 15.84 25.13 -8.53
CA GLY A 61 16.09 23.89 -9.25
C GLY A 61 15.29 23.68 -10.54
N THR A 62 14.37 24.57 -10.89
CA THR A 62 13.65 24.55 -12.17
C THR A 62 14.58 24.81 -13.39
N PRO A 63 14.71 23.83 -14.31
CA PRO A 63 15.63 23.95 -15.43
C PRO A 63 15.19 25.06 -16.41
N ASN A 64 16.16 25.85 -16.86
CA ASN A 64 16.01 26.98 -17.78
C ASN A 64 15.13 28.14 -17.27
N ILE A 65 14.70 28.10 -16.01
CA ILE A 65 13.98 29.20 -15.34
C ILE A 65 14.85 29.75 -14.21
N SER A 66 15.18 28.91 -13.22
CA SER A 66 16.04 29.31 -12.10
C SER A 66 17.52 29.01 -12.33
N GLN A 67 17.81 27.93 -13.04
CA GLN A 67 19.19 27.51 -13.33
C GLN A 67 19.28 26.71 -14.63
N PRO A 68 20.46 26.62 -15.26
CA PRO A 68 20.72 25.60 -16.28
C PRO A 68 20.67 24.20 -15.65
N MET A 69 20.39 23.19 -16.50
CA MET A 69 20.53 21.80 -16.09
C MET A 69 21.97 21.48 -15.70
N VAL A 70 22.15 20.60 -14.71
CA VAL A 70 23.46 20.09 -14.32
C VAL A 70 23.80 18.92 -15.23
N GLU A 71 24.76 19.13 -16.13
CA GLU A 71 25.24 18.11 -17.06
C GLU A 71 25.83 16.88 -16.34
N PRO A 72 25.92 15.70 -17.00
CA PRO A 72 26.63 14.54 -16.47
C PRO A 72 28.05 14.87 -15.99
N GLY A 73 28.38 14.50 -14.75
CA GLY A 73 29.64 14.85 -14.08
C GLY A 73 29.71 16.30 -13.55
N GLY A 74 28.69 17.10 -13.79
CA GLY A 74 28.58 18.48 -13.31
C GLY A 74 28.28 18.57 -11.81
N VAL A 75 28.59 19.74 -11.25
CA VAL A 75 28.33 20.06 -9.85
C VAL A 75 27.56 21.36 -9.76
N PHE A 76 26.55 21.40 -8.91
CA PHE A 76 25.81 22.60 -8.53
C PHE A 76 25.74 22.70 -7.01
N ILE A 77 25.82 23.92 -6.48
CA ILE A 77 25.77 24.17 -5.04
C ILE A 77 24.49 24.93 -4.74
N TYR A 78 23.56 24.26 -4.06
CA TYR A 78 22.37 24.88 -3.51
C TYR A 78 22.69 25.49 -2.15
N GLU A 79 22.39 26.76 -1.94
CA GLU A 79 22.61 27.42 -0.65
C GLU A 79 21.49 28.41 -0.34
N PHE A 80 20.74 28.15 0.73
CA PHE A 80 19.57 28.96 1.11
C PHE A 80 19.32 28.89 2.62
N THR A 81 18.52 29.83 3.13
CA THR A 81 18.04 29.81 4.53
C THR A 81 16.63 29.27 4.55
N VAL A 82 16.33 28.32 5.44
CA VAL A 82 14.98 27.79 5.61
C VAL A 82 14.20 28.63 6.64
N ASN A 83 13.14 29.31 6.21
CA ASN A 83 12.38 30.21 7.10
C ASN A 83 11.06 29.60 7.61
N GLN A 84 10.58 28.54 6.98
CA GLN A 84 9.36 27.82 7.33
C GLN A 84 9.69 26.53 8.10
N ASN A 85 8.66 25.85 8.62
CA ASN A 85 8.77 24.51 9.20
C ASN A 85 7.64 23.59 8.71
N GLY A 86 7.87 22.27 8.70
CA GLY A 86 6.89 21.31 8.20
C GLY A 86 7.48 20.07 7.53
N THR A 87 6.63 19.38 6.78
CA THR A 87 6.95 18.19 5.98
C THR A 87 7.00 18.59 4.51
N PHE A 88 8.19 18.53 3.93
CA PHE A 88 8.46 18.81 2.53
C PHE A 88 9.19 17.64 1.90
N PHE A 89 9.54 17.78 0.63
CA PHE A 89 10.32 16.80 -0.10
C PHE A 89 11.15 17.50 -1.17
N TYR A 90 12.12 16.78 -1.71
CA TYR A 90 12.90 17.21 -2.85
C TYR A 90 12.82 16.14 -3.93
N HIS A 91 12.89 16.56 -5.19
CA HIS A 91 12.85 15.63 -6.32
C HIS A 91 13.61 16.18 -7.50
N SER A 92 13.91 15.29 -8.45
CA SER A 92 14.47 15.74 -9.73
C SER A 92 13.47 16.62 -10.46
N HIS A 93 13.96 17.67 -11.11
CA HIS A 93 13.16 18.46 -12.05
C HIS A 93 13.57 18.19 -13.52
N GLY A 94 14.32 17.11 -13.77
CA GLY A 94 14.51 16.50 -15.08
C GLY A 94 13.32 15.62 -15.45
N ALA A 95 12.93 15.60 -16.73
CA ALA A 95 11.69 14.96 -17.17
C ALA A 95 11.62 13.47 -16.77
N MET A 96 10.55 13.08 -16.05
CA MET A 96 10.25 11.70 -15.66
C MET A 96 11.27 11.03 -14.74
N GLN A 97 12.28 11.74 -14.25
CA GLN A 97 13.32 11.17 -13.38
C GLN A 97 12.80 10.91 -11.96
N GLU A 98 11.85 11.72 -11.50
CA GLU A 98 11.11 11.52 -10.25
C GLU A 98 10.35 10.18 -10.26
N MET A 99 9.81 9.78 -11.41
CA MET A 99 9.13 8.50 -11.62
C MET A 99 10.10 7.31 -11.71
N LEU A 100 11.41 7.56 -11.85
CA LEU A 100 12.46 6.56 -11.66
C LEU A 100 12.93 6.49 -10.20
N GLY A 101 12.43 7.35 -9.31
CA GLY A 101 12.70 7.33 -7.88
C GLY A 101 13.59 8.46 -7.35
N MET A 102 13.92 9.46 -8.18
CA MET A 102 14.72 10.60 -7.76
C MET A 102 13.93 11.57 -6.89
N LEU A 103 13.75 11.20 -5.63
CA LEU A 103 13.06 12.00 -4.62
C LEU A 103 13.53 11.64 -3.22
N GLY A 104 13.28 12.51 -2.24
CA GLY A 104 13.51 12.23 -0.82
C GLY A 104 12.74 13.20 0.07
N LEU A 105 12.64 12.86 1.37
CA LEU A 105 11.97 13.71 2.35
C LEU A 105 12.86 14.88 2.77
N PHE A 106 12.24 16.04 2.97
CA PHE A 106 12.88 17.23 3.53
C PHE A 106 12.04 17.69 4.73
N VAL A 107 12.50 17.42 5.94
CA VAL A 107 11.78 17.77 7.17
C VAL A 107 12.43 18.98 7.80
N ILE A 108 11.64 20.03 8.02
CA ILE A 108 12.09 21.22 8.72
C ILE A 108 11.42 21.25 10.09
N HIS A 109 12.22 21.03 11.13
CA HIS A 109 11.77 21.09 12.52
C HIS A 109 11.53 22.54 12.94
N PRO A 110 10.45 22.85 13.67
CA PRO A 110 10.20 24.21 14.11
C PRO A 110 11.27 24.66 15.11
N LYS A 111 11.68 25.92 15.05
CA LYS A 111 12.67 26.48 15.98
C LYS A 111 12.18 26.40 17.43
N THR A 112 10.89 26.62 17.62
CA THR A 112 10.19 26.37 18.88
C THR A 112 9.39 25.07 18.75
N PRO A 113 9.73 24.02 19.50
CA PRO A 113 9.01 22.74 19.43
C PRO A 113 7.51 22.92 19.68
N HIS A 114 6.69 22.29 18.85
CA HIS A 114 5.24 22.29 19.06
C HIS A 114 4.86 21.61 20.38
N THR A 115 3.83 22.15 21.02
CA THR A 115 3.20 21.59 22.22
C THR A 115 1.80 21.09 21.89
N PRO A 116 1.43 19.85 22.29
CA PRO A 116 2.27 18.85 22.94
C PRO A 116 3.32 18.25 21.98
N ARG A 117 4.48 17.88 22.52
CA ARG A 117 5.55 17.22 21.75
C ARG A 117 5.14 15.79 21.39
N VAL A 118 5.63 15.31 20.25
CA VAL A 118 5.50 13.91 19.85
C VAL A 118 6.70 13.10 20.33
N ASP A 119 6.46 11.87 20.78
CA ASP A 119 7.49 10.92 21.22
C ASP A 119 8.09 10.17 20.03
N LYS A 120 7.29 9.96 18.98
CA LYS A 120 7.67 9.31 17.73
C LYS A 120 7.27 10.12 16.53
N ASP A 121 8.17 10.23 15.57
CA ASP A 121 7.96 10.94 14.31
C ASP A 121 8.46 10.05 13.16
N PHE A 122 7.56 9.66 12.26
CA PHE A 122 7.84 8.76 11.14
C PHE A 122 7.61 9.46 9.81
N GLY A 123 8.52 9.28 8.87
CA GLY A 123 8.37 9.72 7.48
C GLY A 123 8.00 8.57 6.55
N LEU A 124 6.94 8.75 5.77
CA LEU A 124 6.48 7.83 4.74
C LEU A 124 6.39 8.56 3.40
N ILE A 125 6.96 7.95 2.38
CA ILE A 125 6.85 8.35 1.00
C ILE A 125 5.99 7.32 0.29
N LEU A 126 4.89 7.79 -0.28
CA LEU A 126 3.98 7.01 -1.09
C LEU A 126 4.47 7.09 -2.54
N GLN A 127 4.76 5.93 -3.14
CA GLN A 127 5.26 5.83 -4.51
C GLN A 127 4.59 4.66 -5.24
N GLU A 128 4.52 4.80 -6.55
CA GLU A 128 3.85 3.88 -7.45
C GLU A 128 4.75 3.60 -8.64
N TRP A 129 4.69 2.37 -9.16
CA TRP A 129 5.56 1.93 -10.21
C TRP A 129 4.80 1.07 -11.21
N ALA A 130 5.11 1.28 -12.48
CA ALA A 130 4.66 0.44 -13.58
C ALA A 130 5.81 -0.45 -14.03
N LEU A 131 5.80 -1.70 -13.60
CA LEU A 131 6.85 -2.68 -13.90
C LEU A 131 6.24 -3.86 -14.63
N LEU A 132 6.51 -3.97 -15.93
CA LEU A 132 6.09 -5.13 -16.72
C LEU A 132 6.77 -6.41 -16.18
N PRO A 133 6.15 -7.61 -16.31
CA PRO A 133 6.67 -8.84 -15.71
C PRO A 133 8.16 -9.10 -15.94
N ASN A 134 8.67 -8.79 -17.13
CA ASN A 134 10.07 -9.02 -17.54
C ASN A 134 10.97 -7.77 -17.50
N ASN A 135 10.48 -6.65 -16.96
CA ASN A 135 11.22 -5.39 -16.91
C ASN A 135 11.54 -4.98 -15.48
N ASP A 136 12.83 -4.82 -15.18
CA ASP A 136 13.25 -4.31 -13.87
C ASP A 136 13.39 -2.79 -13.84
N VAL A 137 13.12 -2.08 -14.94
CA VAL A 137 13.09 -0.61 -15.00
C VAL A 137 11.64 -0.14 -15.14
N PRO A 138 11.18 0.82 -14.32
CA PRO A 138 9.82 1.34 -14.41
C PRO A 138 9.51 1.97 -15.78
N ASN A 139 8.31 1.71 -16.27
CA ASN A 139 7.74 2.45 -17.40
C ASN A 139 7.17 3.77 -16.90
N THR A 140 7.95 4.84 -17.01
CA THR A 140 7.57 6.19 -16.56
C THR A 140 6.49 6.85 -17.41
N LEU A 141 6.13 6.26 -18.56
CA LEU A 141 5.03 6.74 -19.41
C LEU A 141 3.70 6.07 -19.09
N SER A 142 3.70 5.07 -18.20
CA SER A 142 2.47 4.38 -17.81
C SER A 142 1.59 5.31 -16.98
N MET A 143 0.28 5.20 -17.17
CA MET A 143 -0.72 5.80 -16.28
C MET A 143 -1.43 4.74 -15.42
N GLU A 144 -1.00 3.48 -15.53
CA GLU A 144 -1.48 2.38 -14.70
C GLU A 144 -0.30 1.79 -13.92
N TYR A 145 -0.48 1.64 -12.61
CA TYR A 145 0.54 1.19 -11.68
C TYR A 145 0.19 -0.17 -11.09
N ASN A 146 1.18 -1.06 -11.08
CA ASN A 146 1.02 -2.43 -10.61
C ASN A 146 1.85 -2.76 -9.36
N TRP A 147 2.67 -1.80 -8.92
CA TRP A 147 3.43 -1.88 -7.68
C TRP A 147 3.29 -0.60 -6.88
N LEU A 148 2.80 -0.74 -5.66
CA LEU A 148 2.60 0.38 -4.75
C LEU A 148 3.52 0.19 -3.55
N THR A 149 4.19 1.25 -3.13
CA THR A 149 5.26 1.15 -2.13
C THR A 149 5.19 2.24 -1.07
N LEU A 150 5.67 1.89 0.12
CA LEU A 150 6.01 2.81 1.19
C LEU A 150 7.54 2.83 1.32
N ASN A 151 8.15 4.00 1.15
CA ASN A 151 9.61 4.18 1.20
C ASN A 151 10.34 3.19 0.27
N GLY A 152 9.84 3.01 -0.95
CA GLY A 152 10.43 2.12 -1.97
C GLY A 152 10.25 0.61 -1.72
N LYS A 153 9.54 0.21 -0.66
CA LYS A 153 9.21 -1.19 -0.36
C LYS A 153 7.72 -1.45 -0.52
N SER A 154 7.37 -2.60 -1.07
CA SER A 154 6.01 -3.11 -1.04
C SER A 154 5.84 -4.12 0.10
N ALA A 155 4.67 -4.17 0.71
CA ALA A 155 4.38 -5.19 1.70
C ALA A 155 4.49 -6.61 1.09
N PRO A 156 4.92 -7.61 1.88
CA PRO A 156 5.23 -7.56 3.32
C PRO A 156 6.65 -7.06 3.64
N ALA A 157 7.41 -6.54 2.67
CA ALA A 157 8.79 -6.08 2.88
C ALA A 157 8.89 -4.69 3.54
N THR A 158 7.80 -3.94 3.66
CA THR A 158 7.75 -2.65 4.37
C THR A 158 8.13 -2.81 5.84
N THR A 159 8.74 -1.78 6.43
CA THR A 159 9.17 -1.82 7.84
C THR A 159 8.05 -1.35 8.76
N PRO A 160 7.62 -2.17 9.73
CA PRO A 160 6.65 -1.75 10.74
C PRO A 160 7.10 -0.53 11.55
N LEU A 161 6.16 0.35 11.88
CA LEU A 161 6.33 1.52 12.73
C LEU A 161 6.18 1.09 14.19
N ILE A 162 7.28 1.04 14.92
CA ILE A 162 7.31 0.52 16.30
C ILE A 162 7.12 1.66 17.31
N VAL A 163 6.08 1.56 18.14
CA VAL A 163 5.72 2.56 19.15
C VAL A 163 5.40 1.92 20.48
N LYS A 164 5.66 2.62 21.59
CA LYS A 164 5.19 2.20 22.91
C LYS A 164 3.75 2.64 23.13
N LYS A 165 3.04 1.87 23.94
CA LYS A 165 1.74 2.30 24.47
C LYS A 165 1.89 3.62 25.23
N GLY A 166 0.99 4.56 24.95
CA GLY A 166 0.96 5.88 25.56
C GLY A 166 1.77 6.95 24.83
N GLU A 167 2.64 6.58 23.88
CA GLU A 167 3.39 7.55 23.08
C GLU A 167 2.45 8.35 22.16
N ARG A 168 2.73 9.65 22.04
CA ARG A 168 2.18 10.50 20.99
C ARG A 168 3.02 10.32 19.72
N VAL A 169 2.36 9.95 18.64
CA VAL A 169 2.99 9.58 17.38
C VAL A 169 2.60 10.57 16.30
N ARG A 170 3.56 11.02 15.50
CA ARG A 170 3.37 11.71 14.22
C ARG A 170 3.74 10.77 13.08
N ILE A 171 2.90 10.73 12.06
CA ILE A 171 3.22 10.10 10.78
C ILE A 171 3.11 11.19 9.71
N ARG A 172 4.22 11.46 9.06
CA ARG A 172 4.38 12.40 7.94
C ARG A 172 4.29 11.60 6.66
N MET A 173 3.34 11.94 5.80
CA MET A 173 3.15 11.26 4.53
C MET A 173 3.32 12.26 3.39
N VAL A 174 4.17 11.94 2.43
CA VAL A 174 4.27 12.67 1.16
C VAL A 174 3.90 11.72 0.03
N ASN A 175 3.14 12.21 -0.94
CA ASN A 175 2.76 11.43 -2.10
C ASN A 175 3.42 11.99 -3.36
N ILE A 176 4.30 11.19 -3.96
CA ILE A 176 4.98 11.51 -5.22
C ILE A 176 4.56 10.52 -6.32
N GLY A 177 3.53 9.71 -6.06
CA GLY A 177 2.83 8.94 -7.08
C GLY A 177 1.94 9.83 -7.93
N MET A 178 1.24 9.21 -8.89
CA MET A 178 0.30 9.89 -9.77
C MET A 178 -1.16 9.67 -9.36
N ASP A 179 -1.43 8.71 -8.47
CA ASP A 179 -2.73 8.53 -7.86
C ASP A 179 -2.84 9.21 -6.49
N HIS A 180 -4.08 9.43 -6.04
CA HIS A 180 -4.35 9.86 -4.68
C HIS A 180 -4.42 8.67 -3.73
N HIS A 181 -3.89 8.82 -2.52
CA HIS A 181 -3.88 7.72 -1.54
C HIS A 181 -4.71 8.05 -0.31
N PRO A 182 -5.90 7.44 -0.14
CA PRO A 182 -6.62 7.47 1.13
C PRO A 182 -5.92 6.53 2.12
N ILE A 183 -5.01 7.04 2.95
CA ILE A 183 -4.28 6.24 3.94
C ILE A 183 -5.15 6.04 5.17
N HIS A 184 -5.48 4.77 5.46
CA HIS A 184 -6.27 4.33 6.61
C HIS A 184 -5.37 3.68 7.66
N LEU A 185 -5.63 3.99 8.93
CA LEU A 185 -4.97 3.38 10.08
C LEU A 185 -6.00 2.69 10.97
N HIS A 186 -5.78 1.40 11.22
CA HIS A 186 -6.61 0.59 12.11
C HIS A 186 -6.34 0.93 13.57
N GLY A 187 -7.31 0.61 14.44
CA GLY A 187 -7.14 0.62 15.91
C GLY A 187 -7.05 2.00 16.58
N VAL A 188 -6.85 3.08 15.83
CA VAL A 188 -6.75 4.44 16.36
C VAL A 188 -7.52 5.44 15.49
N GLN A 189 -8.01 6.50 16.13
CA GLN A 189 -8.33 7.75 15.46
C GLN A 189 -7.15 8.71 15.63
N PHE A 190 -6.89 9.51 14.62
CA PHE A 190 -5.86 10.53 14.59
C PHE A 190 -6.45 11.89 14.26
N ASN A 191 -5.69 12.96 14.50
CA ASN A 191 -5.99 14.28 13.98
C ASN A 191 -5.06 14.59 12.81
N VAL A 192 -5.58 15.23 11.77
CA VAL A 192 -4.72 15.86 10.75
C VAL A 192 -4.19 17.17 11.33
N THR A 193 -2.87 17.29 11.40
CA THR A 193 -2.19 18.39 12.10
C THR A 193 -1.25 19.21 11.22
N GLY A 194 -0.96 18.76 9.99
CA GLY A 194 -0.09 19.45 9.05
C GLY A 194 -0.45 19.15 7.60
N THR A 195 -0.12 20.09 6.71
CA THR A 195 -0.23 19.97 5.25
C THR A 195 1.11 20.28 4.59
N GLU A 196 1.14 20.31 3.25
CA GLU A 196 2.26 20.85 2.45
C GLU A 196 2.61 22.31 2.75
N GLY A 197 1.73 23.05 3.46
CA GLY A 197 1.97 24.40 3.95
C GLY A 197 2.51 24.47 5.38
N GLY A 198 2.83 23.33 6.00
CA GLY A 198 3.31 23.25 7.38
C GLY A 198 2.22 22.94 8.42
N ARG A 199 2.42 23.40 9.66
CA ARG A 199 1.55 23.07 10.80
C ARG A 199 0.19 23.78 10.71
N ILE A 200 -0.90 23.03 10.82
CA ILE A 200 -2.27 23.57 10.94
C ILE A 200 -2.48 24.09 12.37
N PRO A 201 -3.13 25.26 12.58
CA PRO A 201 -3.52 25.71 13.91
C PRO A 201 -4.45 24.70 14.60
N GLU A 202 -4.31 24.51 15.90
CA GLU A 202 -5.04 23.47 16.66
C GLU A 202 -6.56 23.58 16.52
N SER A 203 -7.09 24.81 16.39
CA SER A 203 -8.51 25.07 16.16
C SER A 203 -9.06 24.52 14.84
N ALA A 204 -8.18 24.19 13.88
CA ALA A 204 -8.53 23.62 12.58
C ALA A 204 -8.10 22.15 12.44
N TRP A 205 -7.61 21.53 13.52
CA TRP A 205 -7.40 20.08 13.51
C TRP A 205 -8.76 19.39 13.44
N PHE A 206 -8.82 18.34 12.63
CA PHE A 206 -10.02 17.52 12.51
C PHE A 206 -9.66 16.05 12.69
N PRO A 207 -10.53 15.28 13.36
CA PRO A 207 -10.32 13.87 13.58
C PRO A 207 -10.59 13.07 12.31
N GLY A 208 -9.85 11.97 12.15
CA GLY A 208 -10.01 11.01 11.09
C GLY A 208 -9.48 9.64 11.48
N ASN A 209 -9.81 8.65 10.67
CA ASN A 209 -9.15 7.34 10.64
C ASN A 209 -8.59 7.01 9.25
N THR A 210 -8.94 7.85 8.26
CA THR A 210 -8.42 7.82 6.90
C THR A 210 -8.15 9.25 6.47
N VAL A 211 -6.99 9.50 5.87
CA VAL A 211 -6.59 10.80 5.31
C VAL A 211 -6.21 10.64 3.85
N ILE A 212 -6.72 11.51 2.98
CA ILE A 212 -6.30 11.55 1.58
C ILE A 212 -4.99 12.32 1.49
N VAL A 213 -3.96 11.68 0.92
CA VAL A 213 -2.72 12.32 0.49
C VAL A 213 -2.78 12.46 -1.02
N GLY A 214 -3.08 13.66 -1.50
CA GLY A 214 -3.16 13.96 -2.93
C GLY A 214 -1.79 13.94 -3.61
N VAL A 215 -1.77 13.94 -4.94
CA VAL A 215 -0.52 13.97 -5.73
C VAL A 215 0.27 15.23 -5.36
N ALA A 216 1.56 15.08 -5.11
CA ALA A 216 2.48 16.13 -4.67
C ALA A 216 2.07 16.83 -3.36
N GLN A 217 1.23 16.20 -2.52
CA GLN A 217 0.86 16.75 -1.22
C GLN A 217 1.59 16.06 -0.07
N ALA A 218 1.69 16.78 1.04
CA ALA A 218 2.09 16.27 2.34
C ALA A 218 0.91 16.29 3.33
N ARG A 219 0.84 15.28 4.19
CA ARG A 219 -0.12 15.21 5.30
C ARG A 219 0.57 14.70 6.56
N ASP A 220 0.40 15.43 7.65
CA ASP A 220 0.86 14.99 8.97
C ASP A 220 -0.33 14.61 9.82
N VAL A 221 -0.32 13.38 10.34
CA VAL A 221 -1.33 12.90 11.28
C VAL A 221 -0.71 12.63 12.64
N GLU A 222 -1.44 12.95 13.70
CA GLU A 222 -1.02 12.70 15.07
C GLU A 222 -2.06 11.94 15.88
N PHE A 223 -1.61 10.98 16.68
CA PHE A 223 -2.45 10.22 17.61
C PHE A 223 -1.67 9.83 18.85
N VAL A 224 -2.39 9.32 19.85
CA VAL A 224 -1.80 8.68 21.04
C VAL A 224 -2.02 7.18 20.92
N ALA A 225 -0.95 6.41 21.09
CA ALA A 225 -0.97 4.95 20.98
C ALA A 225 -1.64 4.29 22.19
N LYS A 226 -2.98 4.31 22.24
CA LYS A 226 -3.76 3.89 23.43
C LYS A 226 -3.84 2.37 23.60
N TYR A 227 -4.00 1.65 22.50
CA TYR A 227 -4.30 0.21 22.51
C TYR A 227 -3.14 -0.58 21.91
N GLU A 228 -2.65 -1.54 22.68
CA GLU A 228 -1.61 -2.48 22.24
C GLU A 228 -2.14 -3.36 21.10
N GLY A 229 -1.30 -3.62 20.10
CA GLY A 229 -1.67 -4.40 18.93
C GLY A 229 -0.78 -4.12 17.72
N ASP A 230 -0.92 -4.97 16.72
CA ASP A 230 -0.30 -4.82 15.40
C ASP A 230 -1.36 -4.29 14.43
N TRP A 231 -1.39 -2.97 14.23
CA TRP A 231 -2.46 -2.29 13.49
C TRP A 231 -2.05 -2.03 12.05
N MET A 232 -2.91 -2.36 11.08
CA MET A 232 -2.63 -2.08 9.68
C MET A 232 -2.67 -0.58 9.38
N LEU A 233 -1.65 -0.11 8.66
CA LEU A 233 -1.61 1.20 8.02
C LEU A 233 -1.53 0.95 6.51
N HIS A 234 -2.51 1.41 5.75
CA HIS A 234 -2.57 1.09 4.34
C HIS A 234 -3.32 2.11 3.48
N CYS A 235 -3.01 2.13 2.18
CA CYS A 235 -3.90 2.78 1.21
C CYS A 235 -5.23 2.02 1.15
N HIS A 236 -6.35 2.75 1.17
CA HIS A 236 -7.70 2.22 1.19
C HIS A 236 -8.35 2.22 -0.21
N LEU A 237 -7.54 2.33 -1.26
CA LEU A 237 -7.93 1.92 -2.61
C LEU A 237 -7.65 0.42 -2.75
N PRO A 238 -8.66 -0.44 -3.00
CA PRO A 238 -8.47 -1.89 -3.03
C PRO A 238 -7.40 -2.36 -4.02
N HIS A 239 -7.23 -1.65 -5.14
CA HIS A 239 -6.18 -1.95 -6.11
C HIS A 239 -4.77 -1.69 -5.57
N HIS A 240 -4.62 -0.77 -4.61
CA HIS A 240 -3.33 -0.36 -4.03
C HIS A 240 -2.91 -1.26 -2.85
N MET A 241 -3.84 -2.12 -2.42
CA MET A 241 -3.68 -3.14 -1.40
C MET A 241 -3.15 -4.47 -1.99
N MET A 242 -2.65 -4.46 -3.22
CA MET A 242 -2.21 -5.65 -3.93
C MET A 242 -0.83 -5.43 -4.57
N ASN A 243 -0.14 -6.54 -4.83
CA ASN A 243 1.12 -6.56 -5.56
C ASN A 243 0.89 -7.16 -6.95
N GLN A 244 1.67 -6.72 -7.94
CA GLN A 244 1.73 -7.36 -9.25
C GLN A 244 0.38 -7.42 -9.97
N MET A 245 -0.41 -6.35 -9.86
CA MET A 245 -1.67 -6.23 -10.58
C MET A 245 -1.39 -6.12 -12.09
N VAL A 246 -1.36 -7.26 -12.76
CA VAL A 246 -1.22 -7.33 -14.22
C VAL A 246 -2.61 -7.48 -14.83
N SER A 247 -2.85 -6.80 -15.97
CA SER A 247 -3.98 -7.13 -16.83
C SER A 247 -3.90 -8.63 -17.14
N MET A 248 -4.90 -9.42 -16.74
CA MET A 248 -4.96 -10.87 -16.86
C MET A 248 -4.24 -11.39 -18.12
N VAL A 249 -3.00 -11.89 -17.96
CA VAL A 249 -2.22 -12.50 -19.05
C VAL A 249 -2.31 -14.02 -18.89
N GLY A 250 -3.12 -14.66 -19.72
CA GLY A 250 -3.27 -16.12 -19.77
C GLY A 250 -4.73 -16.58 -19.80
N PRO A 251 -4.99 -17.85 -20.17
CA PRO A 251 -6.36 -18.32 -20.39
C PRO A 251 -7.14 -18.32 -19.07
N MET A 252 -8.21 -17.54 -19.00
CA MET A 252 -9.29 -17.79 -18.05
C MET A 252 -9.93 -19.13 -18.43
N MET A 253 -9.72 -20.15 -17.58
CA MET A 253 -10.38 -21.46 -17.64
C MET A 253 -10.20 -22.25 -18.94
N MET A 254 -9.56 -23.42 -18.85
CA MET A 254 -9.83 -24.62 -19.67
C MET A 254 -10.43 -24.34 -21.08
N SER A 255 -9.69 -23.67 -21.95
CA SER A 255 -10.04 -23.55 -23.37
C SER A 255 -8.77 -23.33 -24.16
N HIS A 256 -8.60 -24.09 -25.23
CA HIS A 256 -7.44 -24.11 -26.13
C HIS A 256 -7.33 -22.83 -26.99
N GLY A 257 -7.57 -21.65 -26.42
CA GLY A 257 -7.36 -20.37 -27.07
C GLY A 257 -5.93 -19.89 -26.92
N SER A 258 -5.29 -19.51 -28.02
CA SER A 258 -4.01 -18.79 -27.99
C SER A 258 -4.12 -17.57 -27.08
N GLY A 259 -3.31 -17.52 -26.02
CA GLY A 259 -3.29 -16.42 -25.04
C GLY A 259 -3.18 -15.05 -25.72
N SER A 260 -3.67 -14.02 -25.02
CA SER A 260 -3.55 -12.64 -25.47
C SER A 260 -2.08 -12.23 -25.57
N GLN A 261 -1.74 -11.51 -26.63
CA GLN A 261 -0.38 -11.06 -26.91
C GLN A 261 0.00 -9.89 -25.99
N THR A 262 1.23 -9.95 -25.47
CA THR A 262 1.91 -8.84 -24.79
C THR A 262 2.11 -7.67 -25.75
N GLY A 263 1.70 -6.45 -25.36
CA GLY A 263 2.09 -5.21 -26.06
C GLY A 263 1.03 -4.52 -26.91
N LEU A 264 -0.26 -4.78 -26.71
CA LEU A 264 -1.33 -3.99 -27.33
C LEU A 264 -1.67 -2.75 -26.47
N GLY A 265 -2.11 -1.67 -27.13
CA GLY A 265 -2.45 -0.39 -26.48
C GLY A 265 -3.65 -0.51 -25.52
N MET A 266 -3.89 0.52 -24.68
CA MET A 266 -4.88 0.48 -23.60
C MET A 266 -6.28 0.01 -24.03
N GLN A 267 -6.75 0.31 -25.26
CA GLN A 267 -8.04 -0.21 -25.72
C GLN A 267 -8.08 -1.74 -25.84
N GLU A 268 -6.99 -2.38 -26.23
CA GLU A 268 -6.96 -3.81 -26.55
C GLU A 268 -6.43 -4.65 -25.38
N GLY A 269 -5.54 -4.09 -24.56
CA GLY A 269 -5.00 -4.72 -23.35
C GLY A 269 -5.98 -4.74 -22.16
N MET A 270 -6.86 -3.73 -22.07
CA MET A 270 -7.90 -3.64 -21.02
C MET A 270 -9.22 -4.30 -21.42
N GLY A 271 -9.25 -5.07 -22.52
CA GLY A 271 -10.42 -5.83 -22.92
C GLY A 271 -11.62 -4.95 -23.28
N MET A 272 -11.44 -3.87 -24.06
CA MET A 272 -12.58 -3.17 -24.64
C MET A 272 -13.47 -4.13 -25.44
N LEU A 273 -14.74 -3.77 -25.41
CA LEU A 273 -15.90 -4.62 -25.44
C LEU A 273 -16.14 -5.27 -26.79
N ARG A 274 -16.05 -6.59 -26.83
CA ARG A 274 -16.56 -7.37 -27.97
C ARG A 274 -18.03 -7.69 -27.75
N GLN A 275 -18.80 -7.61 -28.82
CA GLN A 275 -20.21 -7.98 -28.85
C GLN A 275 -20.42 -9.35 -28.20
N GLY A 276 -21.25 -9.41 -27.15
CA GLY A 276 -21.53 -10.64 -26.39
C GLY A 276 -20.63 -10.93 -25.17
N ASN A 277 -19.67 -10.08 -24.81
CA ASN A 277 -18.97 -10.16 -23.52
C ASN A 277 -19.84 -9.57 -22.38
N ALA A 278 -19.70 -10.09 -21.16
CA ALA A 278 -20.40 -9.64 -19.95
C ALA A 278 -20.19 -8.16 -19.61
N LEU A 279 -19.12 -7.53 -20.10
CA LEU A 279 -18.87 -6.10 -19.94
C LEU A 279 -19.35 -5.28 -21.14
N SER A 280 -19.87 -5.91 -22.20
CA SER A 280 -20.15 -5.24 -23.48
C SER A 280 -21.25 -4.18 -23.40
N GLU A 281 -21.27 -3.24 -24.35
CA GLU A 281 -22.27 -2.15 -24.40
C GLU A 281 -23.72 -2.67 -24.47
N ASP A 282 -23.90 -3.93 -24.88
CA ASP A 282 -25.18 -4.65 -24.83
C ASP A 282 -25.70 -4.88 -23.41
N PHE A 283 -24.83 -4.78 -22.38
CA PHE A 283 -25.12 -5.01 -20.95
C PHE A 283 -24.84 -3.79 -20.03
N GLY A 284 -24.58 -2.61 -20.59
CA GLY A 284 -24.31 -1.37 -19.83
C GLY A 284 -25.58 -0.67 -19.28
N PRO A 285 -25.47 0.25 -18.29
CA PRO A 285 -26.61 1.01 -17.76
C PRO A 285 -27.21 1.95 -18.81
N GLY A 286 -28.52 1.86 -19.02
CA GLY A 286 -29.24 2.49 -20.13
C GLY A 286 -29.50 4.00 -20.01
N MET A 287 -28.53 4.84 -19.65
CA MET A 287 -28.67 6.29 -19.87
C MET A 287 -28.29 6.63 -21.32
N GLY A 288 -29.24 6.42 -22.25
CA GLY A 288 -29.10 6.84 -23.64
C GLY A 288 -30.03 6.15 -24.66
N ARG A 289 -30.73 5.07 -24.29
CA ARG A 289 -31.61 4.33 -25.22
C ARG A 289 -33.01 4.94 -25.28
N GLY A 290 -33.08 6.14 -25.84
CA GLY A 290 -34.32 6.89 -26.05
C GLY A 290 -34.85 6.84 -27.48
N MET A 291 -34.73 5.75 -28.24
CA MET A 291 -35.53 5.54 -29.48
C MET A 291 -35.66 4.05 -29.84
N GLY A 292 -36.79 3.44 -29.47
CA GLY A 292 -37.49 2.43 -30.28
C GLY A 292 -37.02 0.96 -30.28
N ILE A 293 -37.92 0.09 -29.80
CA ILE A 293 -38.10 -1.35 -30.13
C ILE A 293 -37.26 -2.36 -29.31
N THR A 294 -37.87 -2.74 -28.18
CA THR A 294 -37.93 -4.06 -27.51
C THR A 294 -36.74 -5.03 -27.66
N THR A 295 -35.87 -5.08 -26.64
CA THR A 295 -35.31 -6.33 -26.13
C THR A 295 -35.40 -6.30 -24.61
N ALA A 296 -35.89 -7.38 -24.01
CA ALA A 296 -36.17 -7.49 -22.59
C ALA A 296 -34.88 -7.31 -21.77
N GLU A 297 -34.95 -6.49 -20.71
CA GLU A 297 -33.90 -6.38 -19.70
C GLU A 297 -33.61 -7.77 -19.12
N LYS A 298 -32.35 -8.18 -19.13
CA LYS A 298 -31.87 -9.31 -18.33
C LYS A 298 -31.07 -8.73 -17.17
N GLN A 299 -31.60 -8.83 -15.95
CA GLN A 299 -30.88 -8.45 -14.75
C GLN A 299 -29.58 -9.28 -14.65
N VAL A 300 -28.45 -8.58 -14.60
CA VAL A 300 -27.16 -9.10 -14.12
C VAL A 300 -26.77 -8.29 -12.90
N SER A 301 -27.34 -8.64 -11.76
CA SER A 301 -26.82 -8.22 -10.47
C SER A 301 -25.95 -9.35 -9.90
N ASN A 302 -24.71 -9.03 -9.53
CA ASN A 302 -23.92 -9.81 -8.56
C ASN A 302 -24.20 -9.36 -7.12
N ILE A 303 -25.33 -8.69 -6.89
CA ILE A 303 -25.88 -8.58 -5.54
C ILE A 303 -26.44 -9.97 -5.26
N VAL A 304 -25.66 -10.78 -4.53
CA VAL A 304 -26.20 -11.87 -3.72
C VAL A 304 -27.44 -11.28 -3.07
N ALA A 305 -28.60 -11.78 -3.50
CA ALA A 305 -29.88 -11.32 -3.00
C ALA A 305 -29.75 -11.15 -1.49
N GLN A 306 -30.24 -10.02 -0.98
CA GLN A 306 -30.67 -9.92 0.40
C GLN A 306 -31.67 -11.06 0.65
N GLN A 307 -31.16 -12.24 0.97
CA GLN A 307 -31.84 -13.07 1.93
C GLN A 307 -31.50 -12.42 3.26
N GLU A 308 -32.53 -11.91 3.93
CA GLU A 308 -32.46 -11.69 5.37
C GLU A 308 -31.67 -12.83 6.02
N PRO A 309 -30.88 -12.58 7.08
CA PRO A 309 -30.08 -13.63 7.69
C PRO A 309 -31.00 -14.73 8.21
N ALA A 310 -31.26 -15.73 7.38
CA ALA A 310 -31.92 -16.94 7.79
C ALA A 310 -30.92 -17.60 8.74
N GLN A 311 -31.26 -17.63 10.02
CA GLN A 311 -30.48 -18.34 11.03
C GLN A 311 -30.50 -19.86 10.72
N THR A 312 -29.67 -20.31 9.79
CA THR A 312 -29.61 -21.70 9.33
C THR A 312 -28.83 -22.58 10.30
N GLY A 313 -29.41 -22.83 11.46
CA GLY A 313 -29.03 -23.99 12.27
C GLY A 313 -29.80 -25.22 11.78
N PHE A 314 -29.11 -26.32 11.51
CA PHE A 314 -29.75 -27.60 11.22
C PHE A 314 -29.89 -28.44 12.50
N TYR A 315 -30.93 -29.25 12.58
CA TYR A 315 -31.25 -30.09 13.73
C TYR A 315 -30.88 -31.54 13.43
N VAL A 316 -30.20 -32.21 14.35
CA VAL A 316 -29.78 -33.61 14.22
C VAL A 316 -30.29 -34.45 15.38
N CYS A 317 -30.58 -35.72 15.13
CA CYS A 317 -30.96 -36.65 16.19
C CYS A 317 -29.70 -37.12 16.94
N PRO A 318 -29.67 -37.05 18.29
CA PRO A 318 -28.52 -37.53 19.07
C PRO A 318 -28.21 -39.02 18.88
N MET A 319 -29.24 -39.83 18.54
CA MET A 319 -29.12 -41.28 18.37
C MET A 319 -28.98 -41.71 16.90
N HIS A 320 -29.40 -40.86 15.95
CA HIS A 320 -29.38 -41.14 14.51
C HIS A 320 -28.78 -39.93 13.78
N PRO A 321 -27.45 -39.79 13.75
CA PRO A 321 -26.77 -38.61 13.21
C PRO A 321 -27.08 -38.33 11.74
N GLU A 322 -27.54 -39.33 10.99
CA GLU A 322 -27.98 -39.22 9.60
C GLU A 322 -29.35 -38.54 9.44
N VAL A 323 -30.12 -38.42 10.52
CA VAL A 323 -31.42 -37.72 10.51
C VAL A 323 -31.17 -36.23 10.75
N ILE A 324 -31.14 -35.48 9.65
CA ILE A 324 -30.90 -34.03 9.61
C ILE A 324 -32.18 -33.33 9.16
N SER A 325 -32.57 -32.27 9.88
CA SER A 325 -33.73 -31.44 9.57
C SER A 325 -33.35 -29.95 9.57
N ASN A 326 -33.95 -29.17 8.69
CA ASN A 326 -33.84 -27.71 8.70
C ASN A 326 -34.89 -27.04 9.62
N LYS A 327 -35.73 -27.83 10.31
CA LYS A 327 -36.76 -27.36 11.25
C LYS A 327 -36.72 -28.16 12.57
N PRO A 328 -37.12 -27.56 13.70
CA PRO A 328 -37.30 -28.30 14.94
C PRO A 328 -38.34 -29.40 14.76
N GLY A 329 -38.10 -30.57 15.35
CA GLY A 329 -39.01 -31.70 15.25
C GLY A 329 -38.50 -32.91 16.03
N SER A 330 -39.21 -34.04 15.88
CA SER A 330 -38.80 -35.32 16.43
C SER A 330 -38.24 -36.22 15.33
N CYS A 331 -37.23 -37.02 15.66
CA CYS A 331 -36.64 -37.99 14.76
C CYS A 331 -37.70 -39.03 14.34
N PRO A 332 -37.96 -39.25 13.05
CA PRO A 332 -38.96 -40.24 12.60
C PRO A 332 -38.56 -41.69 12.91
N LYS A 333 -37.30 -41.96 13.29
CA LYS A 333 -36.80 -43.30 13.65
C LYS A 333 -36.95 -43.63 15.14
N CYS A 334 -36.62 -42.70 16.03
CA CYS A 334 -36.67 -42.93 17.48
C CYS A 334 -37.58 -41.98 18.26
N ASN A 335 -38.26 -41.08 17.56
CA ASN A 335 -39.16 -40.07 18.11
C ASN A 335 -38.54 -39.09 19.12
N MET A 336 -37.22 -39.10 19.31
CA MET A 336 -36.51 -38.14 20.16
C MET A 336 -36.42 -36.76 19.49
N LYS A 337 -36.45 -35.70 20.29
CA LYS A 337 -36.36 -34.31 19.82
C LYS A 337 -34.99 -34.06 19.18
N LEU A 338 -35.01 -33.47 17.97
CA LEU A 338 -33.79 -33.11 17.24
C LEU A 338 -33.12 -31.90 17.91
N VAL A 339 -31.78 -31.90 17.96
CA VAL A 339 -30.96 -30.89 18.63
C VAL A 339 -30.27 -30.00 17.59
N ARG A 340 -30.30 -28.68 17.79
CA ARG A 340 -29.73 -27.69 16.87
C ARG A 340 -28.19 -27.73 16.89
N LYS A 341 -27.54 -27.88 15.74
CA LYS A 341 -26.11 -27.66 15.53
C LYS A 341 -25.86 -26.39 14.71
N GLN A 342 -24.83 -25.63 15.07
CA GLN A 342 -24.30 -24.52 14.26
C GLN A 342 -23.27 -25.08 13.27
N GLN A 343 -23.27 -24.61 12.02
CA GLN A 343 -22.21 -24.93 11.05
C GLN A 343 -20.90 -24.25 11.49
N THR A 344 -19.83 -25.02 11.62
CA THR A 344 -18.45 -24.50 11.59
C THR A 344 -18.12 -24.07 10.16
N ALA A 345 -17.34 -22.99 10.03
CA ALA A 345 -16.95 -22.39 8.75
C ALA A 345 -16.44 -23.44 7.75
N ILE A 346 -16.97 -23.40 6.52
CA ILE A 346 -16.59 -24.31 5.43
C ILE A 346 -15.23 -23.88 4.89
N THR A 347 -14.21 -24.73 5.04
CA THR A 347 -12.91 -24.56 4.38
C THR A 347 -12.97 -25.30 3.03
N LEU A 348 -12.80 -24.58 1.92
CA LEU A 348 -12.78 -25.16 0.57
C LEU A 348 -11.48 -25.96 0.34
N THR A 349 -11.58 -27.11 -0.31
CA THR A 349 -10.42 -27.88 -0.79
C THR A 349 -9.75 -27.18 -1.98
N GLU A 350 -8.47 -27.49 -2.26
CA GLU A 350 -7.74 -26.88 -3.38
C GLU A 350 -8.39 -27.13 -4.75
N GLU A 351 -9.02 -28.28 -4.95
CA GLU A 351 -9.80 -28.56 -6.16
C GLU A 351 -11.07 -27.70 -6.26
N GLU A 352 -11.69 -27.38 -5.13
CA GLU A 352 -12.86 -26.49 -5.08
C GLU A 352 -12.45 -25.03 -5.29
N LYS A 353 -11.31 -24.60 -4.75
CA LYS A 353 -10.73 -23.26 -5.01
C LYS A 353 -10.41 -23.06 -6.49
N LYS A 354 -9.90 -24.09 -7.18
CA LYS A 354 -9.64 -24.06 -8.64
C LYS A 354 -10.92 -24.01 -9.49
N LYS A 355 -12.06 -24.43 -8.95
CA LYS A 355 -13.36 -24.38 -9.63
C LYS A 355 -14.05 -23.02 -9.52
N VAL A 356 -13.59 -22.14 -8.63
CA VAL A 356 -14.12 -20.79 -8.50
C VAL A 356 -13.46 -19.89 -9.56
N PRO A 357 -14.21 -19.41 -10.57
CA PRO A 357 -13.66 -18.51 -11.58
C PRO A 357 -13.09 -17.25 -10.92
N GLY A 358 -11.84 -16.88 -11.26
CA GLY A 358 -11.19 -15.68 -10.75
C GLY A 358 -10.73 -15.75 -9.29
N TYR A 359 -10.69 -16.94 -8.67
CA TYR A 359 -10.14 -17.08 -7.32
C TYR A 359 -8.64 -16.78 -7.33
N PRO A 360 -8.15 -15.82 -6.53
CA PRO A 360 -6.75 -15.43 -6.51
C PRO A 360 -5.93 -16.47 -5.75
N GLN A 361 -5.63 -17.62 -6.38
CA GLN A 361 -4.93 -18.73 -5.73
C GLN A 361 -3.52 -18.34 -5.22
N ASP A 362 -2.85 -17.38 -5.87
CA ASP A 362 -1.42 -17.09 -5.63
C ASP A 362 -1.13 -15.70 -5.01
N MET A 363 -2.15 -14.91 -4.68
CA MET A 363 -1.94 -13.54 -4.17
C MET A 363 -1.51 -13.51 -2.70
N MET A 364 -1.94 -14.49 -1.89
CA MET A 364 -1.79 -14.46 -0.43
C MET A 364 -0.77 -15.52 0.03
N MET A 365 0.48 -15.39 -0.39
CA MET A 365 1.55 -16.30 0.06
C MET A 365 2.12 -15.89 1.42
N VAL A 366 2.33 -16.87 2.29
CA VAL A 366 3.06 -16.69 3.55
C VAL A 366 4.55 -16.73 3.26
N VAL A 367 5.21 -15.59 3.38
CA VAL A 367 6.66 -15.40 3.15
C VAL A 367 7.35 -14.86 4.41
N ASP A 368 6.84 -15.21 5.59
CA ASP A 368 7.31 -14.69 6.89
C ASP A 368 8.83 -14.80 7.05
N ASP A 369 9.43 -15.92 6.62
CA ASP A 369 10.86 -16.20 6.73
C ASP A 369 11.73 -15.31 5.81
N ASP A 370 11.17 -14.83 4.70
CA ASP A 370 11.89 -14.01 3.70
C ASP A 370 11.89 -12.52 4.05
N VAL A 371 11.03 -12.10 4.98
CA VAL A 371 10.89 -10.71 5.42
C VAL A 371 11.22 -10.50 6.89
N VAL A 372 11.96 -11.45 7.49
CA VAL A 372 12.38 -11.38 8.90
C VAL A 372 13.31 -10.19 9.12
N LYS A 373 12.94 -9.37 10.10
CA LYS A 373 13.73 -8.25 10.62
C LYS A 373 13.44 -8.04 12.10
N PRO A 374 14.27 -7.29 12.84
CA PRO A 374 14.01 -7.04 14.26
C PRO A 374 12.60 -6.48 14.52
N GLU A 375 12.10 -5.63 13.63
CA GLU A 375 10.80 -4.97 13.70
C GLU A 375 9.61 -5.92 13.47
N THR A 376 9.83 -7.11 12.90
CA THR A 376 8.76 -8.12 12.70
C THR A 376 8.74 -9.16 13.82
N TRP A 377 9.64 -9.04 14.80
CA TRP A 377 9.70 -9.98 15.91
C TRP A 377 8.41 -10.00 16.74
N GLY A 378 7.95 -11.21 17.05
CA GLY A 378 6.73 -11.42 17.84
C GLY A 378 5.43 -11.19 17.07
N LEU A 379 5.47 -10.96 15.76
CA LEU A 379 4.28 -11.05 14.92
C LEU A 379 3.75 -12.49 14.89
N VAL A 380 2.44 -12.63 14.68
CA VAL A 380 1.78 -13.93 14.60
C VAL A 380 2.25 -14.70 13.34
N PRO A 381 2.45 -16.02 13.40
CA PRO A 381 2.78 -16.79 12.20
C PRO A 381 1.71 -16.62 11.12
N GLY A 382 2.14 -16.45 9.87
CA GLY A 382 1.28 -16.19 8.71
C GLY A 382 0.93 -14.72 8.48
N TRP A 383 1.46 -13.78 9.28
CA TRP A 383 1.12 -12.35 9.17
C TRP A 383 1.40 -11.79 7.77
N SER A 384 2.45 -12.26 7.09
CA SER A 384 2.87 -11.74 5.79
C SER A 384 1.82 -11.93 4.70
N ALA A 385 0.99 -12.99 4.79
CA ALA A 385 -0.08 -13.24 3.85
C ALA A 385 -1.17 -12.16 3.90
N SER A 386 -1.26 -11.36 4.96
CA SER A 386 -2.28 -10.31 5.11
C SER A 386 -1.81 -8.93 4.66
N LEU A 387 -0.56 -8.78 4.21
CA LEU A 387 0.02 -7.49 3.83
C LEU A 387 0.59 -7.51 2.42
N MET A 388 0.05 -6.66 1.55
CA MET A 388 0.46 -6.54 0.14
C MET A 388 0.38 -5.08 -0.33
N GLY A 389 1.15 -4.72 -1.35
CA GLY A 389 1.12 -3.37 -1.92
C GLY A 389 1.52 -2.29 -0.91
N MET A 390 0.77 -1.19 -0.89
CA MET A 390 0.98 -0.05 0.00
C MET A 390 0.39 -0.32 1.39
N MET A 391 1.00 -1.28 2.10
CA MET A 391 0.65 -1.63 3.47
C MET A 391 1.87 -1.64 4.38
N THR A 392 1.65 -1.38 5.66
CA THR A 392 2.58 -1.68 6.74
C THR A 392 1.82 -1.83 8.06
N LEU A 393 2.53 -1.93 9.17
CA LEU A 393 1.97 -2.05 10.51
C LEU A 393 2.43 -0.89 11.38
N VAL A 394 1.52 -0.35 12.19
CA VAL A 394 1.84 0.40 13.40
C VAL A 394 1.74 -0.57 14.58
N ARG A 395 2.89 -0.91 15.17
CA ARG A 395 2.98 -1.87 16.27
C ARG A 395 3.02 -1.11 17.58
N VAL A 396 1.91 -1.13 18.31
CA VAL A 396 1.80 -0.54 19.65
C VAL A 396 2.14 -1.62 20.67
N LEU A 397 3.29 -1.47 21.33
CA LEU A 397 3.85 -2.51 22.18
C LEU A 397 3.95 -2.08 23.65
N PRO A 398 3.88 -3.02 24.60
CA PRO A 398 4.31 -2.79 25.97
C PRO A 398 5.83 -2.57 26.03
N ASP A 399 6.29 -1.92 27.10
CA ASP A 399 7.68 -1.48 27.28
C ASP A 399 8.72 -2.59 27.13
N ASP A 400 8.45 -3.77 27.67
CA ASP A 400 9.34 -4.93 27.63
C ASP A 400 9.60 -5.39 26.18
N LYS A 401 8.52 -5.56 25.39
CA LYS A 401 8.61 -5.95 23.98
C LYS A 401 9.26 -4.88 23.12
N TYR A 402 8.88 -3.62 23.34
CA TYR A 402 9.49 -2.49 22.64
C TYR A 402 11.00 -2.43 22.89
N ASN A 403 11.42 -2.50 24.16
CA ASN A 403 12.84 -2.42 24.53
C ASN A 403 13.63 -3.59 23.94
N LYS A 404 13.04 -4.80 23.91
CA LYS A 404 13.65 -5.94 23.25
C LYS A 404 13.84 -5.70 21.75
N ILE A 405 12.82 -5.22 21.03
CA ILE A 405 12.93 -4.93 19.60
C ILE A 405 14.01 -3.88 19.33
N MET A 406 14.02 -2.80 20.10
CA MET A 406 15.03 -1.73 19.93
C MET A 406 16.45 -2.23 20.23
N ALA A 407 16.62 -3.14 21.20
CA ALA A 407 17.91 -3.78 21.44
C ALA A 407 18.34 -4.64 20.26
N MET A 408 17.44 -5.44 19.68
CA MET A 408 17.74 -6.25 18.50
C MET A 408 18.10 -5.40 17.27
N ILE A 409 17.41 -4.27 17.05
CA ILE A 409 17.75 -3.31 15.99
C ILE A 409 19.19 -2.80 16.18
N LYS A 410 19.53 -2.39 17.41
CA LYS A 410 20.87 -1.90 17.75
C LYS A 410 21.94 -2.98 17.59
N GLU A 411 21.62 -4.23 17.90
CA GLU A 411 22.52 -5.38 17.78
C GLU A 411 22.58 -5.99 16.37
N GLY A 412 21.70 -5.55 15.45
CA GLY A 412 21.57 -6.14 14.12
C GLY A 412 21.11 -7.61 14.13
N ARG A 413 20.42 -8.05 15.19
CA ARG A 413 20.01 -9.45 15.39
C ARG A 413 18.60 -9.69 14.88
N THR A 414 18.41 -10.76 14.14
CA THR A 414 17.10 -11.25 13.73
C THR A 414 16.78 -12.57 14.42
N GLU A 415 15.55 -12.69 14.92
CA GLU A 415 15.00 -13.95 15.45
C GLU A 415 13.87 -14.37 14.51
N LYS A 416 13.92 -15.61 14.01
CA LYS A 416 12.85 -16.14 13.16
C LYS A 416 11.55 -16.26 13.96
N PRO A 417 10.39 -15.98 13.34
CA PRO A 417 9.10 -16.33 13.92
C PRO A 417 9.09 -17.83 14.27
N LYS A 418 8.41 -18.24 15.35
CA LYS A 418 8.19 -19.67 15.58
C LYS A 418 7.35 -20.19 14.41
N SER A 419 7.95 -21.02 13.56
CA SER A 419 7.29 -21.57 12.36
C SER A 419 5.96 -22.20 12.73
N SER A 420 4.90 -21.86 11.99
CA SER A 420 3.65 -22.64 12.01
C SER A 420 3.97 -24.09 11.58
N PRO A 421 3.37 -25.12 12.18
CA PRO A 421 3.64 -26.53 11.81
C PRO A 421 3.31 -26.92 10.37
N ASP A 422 2.62 -26.07 9.59
CA ASP A 422 2.14 -26.40 8.25
C ASP A 422 2.75 -25.48 7.17
N GLN A 423 4.03 -25.69 6.85
CA GLN A 423 4.56 -25.24 5.56
C GLN A 423 4.13 -26.27 4.51
N HIS A 424 3.20 -25.87 3.63
CA HIS A 424 2.89 -26.59 2.41
C HIS A 424 4.18 -26.75 1.59
N LYS A 425 4.72 -27.97 1.57
CA LYS A 425 5.73 -28.39 0.60
C LYS A 425 5.05 -28.37 -0.77
N HIS A 426 5.46 -27.46 -1.64
CA HIS A 426 5.23 -27.65 -3.07
C HIS A 426 6.10 -28.83 -3.51
N GLY A 427 5.44 -29.91 -3.92
CA GLY A 427 6.07 -31.15 -4.37
C GLY A 427 6.86 -30.95 -5.67
N GLU A 428 7.83 -31.85 -5.82
CA GLU A 428 8.79 -32.03 -6.92
C GLU A 428 8.20 -31.99 -8.33
#